data_AF-A3K872-F1
#
_entry.id   AF-A3K872-F1
#
_cell.length_a   1.000
_cell.length_b   1.000
_cell.length_c   1.000
_cell.angle_alpha   90.00
_cell.angle_beta   90.00
_cell.angle_gamma   90.00
#
_symmetry.space_group_name_H-M   'P 1'
#
loop_
_entity.id
_entity.type
_entity.pdbx_description
1 polymer ?
#
loop_
_entity_poly.entity_id
_entity_poly.type
_entity_poly.pdbx_seq_one_letter_code
_entity_poly.pdbx_strand_id
1 'polypeptide(L)'
;MTPEELVSRLAPVRVPADFARFGVQDVLVAVSLGLLAGVLVAMLVRVLTAPRPRKLETARAGIAAMADLPPQERMAGLASLLRALGGTVPAVARDALYDPHAKIDPVPLEDAVLAAARRGRK
;
A
#
# COMPACT_ATOMS: atom_id res chain seq x y z
N MET A 1 59.49 -13.44 4.75
CA MET A 1 58.48 -14.43 4.32
C MET A 1 57.70 -13.82 3.18
N THR A 2 57.78 -14.44 2.01
CA THR A 2 57.06 -13.96 0.82
C THR A 2 55.68 -14.63 0.74
N PRO A 3 54.68 -14.00 0.10
CA PRO A 3 53.34 -14.57 -0.06
C PRO A 3 53.35 -15.98 -0.71
N GLU A 4 54.32 -16.23 -1.57
CA GLU A 4 54.50 -17.48 -2.31
C GLU A 4 54.87 -18.66 -1.38
N GLU A 5 55.67 -18.42 -0.33
CA GLU A 5 56.03 -19.43 0.69
C GLU A 5 54.85 -19.82 1.58
N LEU A 6 53.85 -18.95 1.73
CA LEU A 6 52.63 -19.26 2.50
C LEU A 6 51.69 -20.17 1.70
N VAL A 7 51.59 -19.93 0.39
CA VAL A 7 50.76 -20.76 -0.52
C VAL A 7 51.35 -22.15 -0.68
N SER A 8 52.69 -22.30 -0.74
CA SER A 8 53.32 -23.61 -0.86
C SER A 8 53.24 -24.49 0.39
N ARG A 9 52.94 -23.89 1.56
CA ARG A 9 52.76 -24.58 2.84
C ARG A 9 51.29 -24.89 3.16
N LEU A 10 50.35 -24.39 2.36
CA LEU A 10 48.94 -24.73 2.52
C LEU A 10 48.76 -26.21 2.13
N ALA A 11 48.44 -27.04 3.12
CA ALA A 11 48.09 -28.43 2.87
C ALA A 11 46.94 -28.48 1.85
N PRO A 12 46.93 -29.46 0.91
CA PRO A 12 45.85 -29.57 -0.06
C PRO A 12 44.54 -29.77 0.70
N VAL A 13 43.73 -28.71 0.78
CA VAL A 13 42.41 -28.73 1.43
C VAL A 13 41.49 -29.57 0.56
N ARG A 14 41.54 -30.89 0.75
CA ARG A 14 40.58 -31.81 0.14
C ARG A 14 39.32 -31.77 0.98
N VAL A 15 38.28 -31.14 0.44
CA VAL A 15 36.95 -31.13 1.04
C VAL A 15 36.44 -32.58 1.08
N PRO A 16 36.01 -33.12 2.24
CA PRO A 16 35.51 -34.49 2.32
C PRO A 16 34.32 -34.71 1.39
N ALA A 17 34.31 -35.81 0.64
CA ALA A 17 33.27 -36.11 -0.35
C ALA A 17 31.85 -36.16 0.25
N ASP A 18 31.74 -36.43 1.55
CA ASP A 18 30.48 -36.43 2.29
C ASP A 18 29.81 -35.05 2.34
N PHE A 19 30.53 -33.94 2.13
CA PHE A 19 29.94 -32.61 2.00
C PHE A 19 29.11 -32.43 0.71
N ALA A 20 29.35 -33.26 -0.32
CA ALA A 20 28.57 -33.22 -1.55
C ALA A 20 27.35 -34.16 -1.51
N ARG A 21 27.17 -34.93 -0.43
CA ARG A 21 26.02 -35.84 -0.29
C ARG A 21 24.78 -35.05 0.10
N PHE A 22 23.81 -35.05 -0.79
CA PHE A 22 22.50 -34.49 -0.55
C PHE A 22 21.78 -35.29 0.54
N GLY A 23 21.61 -34.69 1.72
CA GLY A 23 21.02 -35.30 2.89
C GLY A 23 19.59 -34.84 3.17
N VAL A 24 19.00 -35.41 4.23
CA VAL A 24 17.68 -34.98 4.74
C VAL A 24 17.69 -33.52 5.16
N GLN A 25 18.83 -33.03 5.67
CA GLN A 25 19.00 -31.63 6.04
C GLN A 25 18.91 -30.72 4.81
N ASP A 26 19.51 -31.09 3.68
CA ASP A 26 19.43 -30.31 2.44
C ASP A 26 18.01 -30.28 1.88
N VAL A 27 17.25 -31.38 2.03
CA VAL A 27 15.82 -31.41 1.69
C VAL A 27 15.04 -30.42 2.54
N LEU A 28 15.25 -30.40 3.86
CA LEU A 28 14.60 -29.44 4.76
C LEU A 28 14.97 -27.99 4.42
N VAL A 29 16.23 -27.72 4.09
CA VAL A 29 16.68 -26.41 3.61
C VAL A 29 15.99 -26.04 2.30
N ALA A 30 15.95 -26.95 1.32
CA ALA A 30 15.30 -26.70 0.04
C ALA A 30 13.79 -26.44 0.20
N VAL A 31 13.11 -27.20 1.07
CA VAL A 31 11.67 -27.01 1.34
C VAL A 31 11.41 -25.66 2.01
N SER A 32 12.19 -25.31 3.04
CA SER A 32 12.05 -24.02 3.71
C SER A 32 12.33 -22.85 2.77
N LEU A 33 13.34 -22.96 1.92
CA LEU A 33 13.66 -21.96 0.89
C LEU A 33 12.54 -21.86 -0.15
N GLY A 34 11.97 -22.99 -0.57
CA GLY A 34 10.83 -23.05 -1.49
C GLY A 34 9.58 -22.40 -0.91
N LEU A 35 9.28 -22.65 0.37
CA LEU A 35 8.17 -22.00 1.08
C LEU A 35 8.38 -20.48 1.16
N LEU A 36 9.59 -20.04 1.52
CA LEU A 36 9.92 -18.62 1.58
C LEU A 36 9.75 -17.96 0.21
N ALA A 37 10.29 -18.57 -0.84
CA ALA A 37 10.14 -18.11 -2.21
C ALA A 37 8.66 -18.08 -2.64
N GLY A 38 7.88 -19.11 -2.29
CA GLY A 38 6.45 -19.17 -2.55
C GLY A 38 5.67 -18.04 -1.90
N VAL A 39 5.98 -17.68 -0.65
CA VAL A 39 5.38 -16.54 0.04
C VAL A 39 5.73 -15.23 -0.64
N LEU A 40 6.99 -15.04 -1.03
CA LEU A 40 7.43 -13.84 -1.76
C LEU A 40 6.70 -13.68 -3.09
N VAL A 41 6.59 -14.77 -3.86
CA VAL A 41 5.85 -14.77 -5.12
C VAL A 41 4.36 -14.52 -4.88
N ALA A 42 3.74 -15.15 -3.88
CA ALA A 42 2.34 -14.93 -3.54
C ALA A 42 2.06 -13.47 -3.13
N MET A 43 2.96 -12.84 -2.37
CA MET A 43 2.87 -11.42 -2.04
C MET A 43 2.97 -10.55 -3.28
N LEU A 44 3.93 -10.84 -4.17
CA LEU A 44 4.11 -10.10 -5.41
C LEU A 44 2.87 -10.22 -6.30
N VAL A 45 2.38 -11.44 -6.51
CA VAL A 45 1.14 -11.70 -7.23
C VAL A 45 -0.01 -10.95 -6.58
N ARG A 46 -0.16 -11.00 -5.25
CA ARG A 46 -1.21 -10.26 -4.54
C ARG A 46 -1.08 -8.75 -4.78
N VAL A 47 0.10 -8.17 -4.79
CA VAL A 47 0.27 -6.73 -5.08
C VAL A 47 -0.08 -6.41 -6.53
N LEU A 48 0.32 -7.27 -7.48
CA LEU A 48 0.08 -7.07 -8.91
C LEU A 48 -1.38 -7.34 -9.32
N THR A 49 -2.05 -8.27 -8.63
CA THR A 49 -3.41 -8.74 -8.94
C THR A 49 -4.45 -8.23 -7.96
N ALA A 50 -4.04 -7.58 -6.86
CA ALA A 50 -4.99 -6.98 -5.94
C ALA A 50 -5.90 -6.04 -6.72
N PRO A 51 -7.23 -6.23 -6.63
CA PRO A 51 -8.14 -5.28 -7.22
C PRO A 51 -7.85 -3.92 -6.61
N ARG A 52 -7.49 -2.93 -7.44
CA ARG A 52 -7.31 -1.55 -6.98
C ARG A 52 -8.53 -1.17 -6.14
N PRO A 53 -8.36 -0.72 -4.88
CA PRO A 53 -9.48 -0.29 -4.07
C PRO A 53 -10.25 0.75 -4.87
N ARG A 54 -11.54 0.49 -5.10
CA ARG A 54 -12.36 1.35 -5.94
C ARG A 54 -12.33 2.73 -5.30
N LYS A 55 -11.96 3.77 -6.04
CA LYS A 55 -11.95 5.18 -5.56
C LYS A 55 -13.23 5.56 -4.81
N LEU A 56 -14.34 4.89 -5.14
CA LEU A 56 -15.64 5.00 -4.50
C LEU A 56 -15.71 4.42 -3.08
N GLU A 57 -15.05 3.29 -2.80
CA GLU A 57 -14.97 2.71 -1.47
C GLU A 57 -14.09 3.55 -0.55
N THR A 58 -12.96 4.05 -1.06
CA THR A 58 -12.08 4.99 -0.35
C THR A 58 -12.79 6.32 -0.06
N ALA A 59 -13.56 6.84 -1.02
CA ALA A 59 -14.37 8.03 -0.80
C ALA A 59 -15.45 7.83 0.28
N ARG A 60 -16.16 6.69 0.27
CA ARG A 60 -17.15 6.35 1.30
C ARG A 60 -16.52 6.19 2.68
N ALA A 61 -15.38 5.53 2.78
CA ALA A 61 -14.65 5.38 4.04
C ALA A 61 -14.18 6.74 4.57
N GLY A 62 -13.69 7.62 3.69
CA GLY A 62 -13.33 8.99 4.04
C GLY A 62 -14.50 9.81 4.58
N ILE A 63 -15.66 9.77 3.89
CA ILE A 63 -16.89 10.44 4.36
C ILE A 63 -17.31 9.90 5.73
N ALA A 64 -17.32 8.57 5.91
CA ALA A 64 -17.69 7.95 7.17
C ALA A 64 -16.75 8.32 8.33
N ALA A 65 -15.45 8.39 8.08
CA ALA A 65 -14.46 8.80 9.09
C ALA A 65 -14.63 10.26 9.55
N MET A 66 -15.30 11.09 8.76
CA MET A 66 -15.57 12.50 9.08
C MET A 66 -16.95 12.73 9.68
N ALA A 67 -17.76 11.69 9.88
CA ALA A 67 -19.13 11.81 10.39
C ALA A 67 -19.19 12.39 11.81
N ASP A 68 -18.20 12.06 12.65
CA ASP A 68 -18.12 12.46 14.07
C ASP A 68 -17.39 13.80 14.28
N LEU A 69 -16.87 14.43 13.22
CA LEU A 69 -16.15 15.69 13.31
C LEU A 69 -17.11 16.89 13.51
N PRO A 70 -16.62 17.97 14.16
CA PRO A 70 -17.33 19.25 14.18
C PRO A 70 -17.72 19.69 12.75
N PRO A 71 -18.87 20.36 12.55
CA PRO A 71 -19.40 20.65 11.22
C PRO A 71 -18.42 21.37 10.28
N GLN A 72 -17.61 22.28 10.83
CA GLN A 72 -16.60 23.05 10.09
C GLN A 72 -15.41 22.19 9.67
N GLU A 73 -14.94 21.30 10.56
CA GLU A 73 -13.86 20.36 10.28
C GLU A 73 -14.28 19.30 9.26
N ARG A 74 -15.52 18.79 9.38
CA ARG A 74 -16.13 17.90 8.39
C ARG A 74 -16.20 18.57 7.02
N MET A 75 -16.58 19.85 6.95
CA MET A 75 -16.66 20.59 5.69
C MET A 75 -15.29 20.77 5.03
N ALA A 76 -14.28 21.17 5.80
CA ALA A 76 -12.91 21.30 5.33
C ALA A 76 -12.34 19.93 4.87
N GLY A 77 -12.63 18.87 5.63
CA GLY A 77 -12.24 17.50 5.30
C GLY A 77 -12.87 17.02 4.00
N LEU A 78 -14.18 17.21 3.82
CA LEU A 78 -14.90 16.86 2.59
C LEU A 78 -14.41 17.66 1.39
N ALA A 79 -14.10 18.96 1.55
CA ALA A 79 -13.54 19.79 0.50
C ALA A 79 -12.13 19.32 0.11
N SER A 80 -11.30 18.92 1.09
CA SER A 80 -9.97 18.36 0.84
C SER A 80 -10.04 17.03 0.07
N LEU A 81 -10.99 16.16 0.45
CA LEU A 81 -11.24 14.88 -0.20
C LEU A 81 -11.73 15.07 -1.65
N LEU A 82 -12.62 16.04 -1.88
CA LEU A 82 -13.09 16.40 -3.22
C LEU A 82 -11.94 16.89 -4.11
N ARG A 83 -11.06 17.74 -3.56
CA ARG A 83 -9.87 18.24 -4.27
C ARG A 83 -8.91 17.11 -4.64
N ALA A 84 -8.66 16.17 -3.74
CA ALA A 84 -7.81 15.00 -4.00
C ALA A 84 -8.37 14.12 -5.13
N LEU A 85 -9.70 14.08 -5.30
CA LEU A 85 -10.37 13.38 -6.38
C LEU A 85 -10.47 14.21 -7.69
N GLY A 86 -9.95 15.44 -7.71
CA GLY A 86 -10.03 16.34 -8.87
C GLY A 86 -11.43 16.89 -9.12
N GLY A 87 -12.30 16.89 -8.11
CA GLY A 87 -13.66 17.41 -8.20
C GLY A 87 -13.72 18.93 -8.03
N THR A 88 -14.79 19.53 -8.56
CA THR A 88 -15.11 20.96 -8.39
C THR A 88 -16.11 21.15 -7.28
N VAL A 89 -15.85 22.08 -6.36
CA VAL A 89 -16.78 22.43 -5.27
C VAL A 89 -18.08 23.00 -5.87
N PRO A 90 -19.26 22.45 -5.52
CA PRO A 90 -20.54 23.01 -5.93
C PRO A 90 -20.71 24.47 -5.49
N ALA A 91 -21.35 25.30 -6.31
CA ALA A 91 -21.52 26.74 -5.99
C ALA A 91 -22.23 26.95 -4.64
N VAL A 92 -23.26 26.15 -4.36
CA VAL A 92 -24.03 26.18 -3.09
C VAL A 92 -23.14 25.88 -1.88
N ALA A 93 -22.13 25.03 -2.02
CA ALA A 93 -21.18 24.71 -0.95
C ALA A 93 -20.04 25.73 -0.85
N ARG A 94 -19.76 26.49 -1.91
CA ARG A 94 -18.68 27.49 -1.93
C ARG A 94 -19.00 28.66 -1.03
N ASP A 95 -20.23 29.17 -1.08
CA ASP A 95 -20.64 30.30 -0.24
C ASP A 95 -20.65 29.91 1.25
N ALA A 96 -21.05 28.66 1.53
CA ALA A 96 -21.03 28.08 2.88
C ALA A 96 -19.61 27.84 3.44
N LEU A 97 -18.57 27.75 2.59
CA LEU A 97 -17.18 27.67 3.05
C LEU A 97 -16.65 29.00 3.61
N TYR A 98 -17.26 30.13 3.21
CA TYR A 98 -16.81 31.47 3.59
C TYR A 98 -17.72 32.16 4.61
N ASP A 99 -18.88 31.57 4.93
CA ASP A 99 -19.78 32.05 5.97
C ASP A 99 -19.74 31.14 7.22
N PRO A 100 -19.13 31.61 8.34
CA PRO A 100 -19.02 30.83 9.57
C PRO A 100 -20.35 30.64 10.31
N HIS A 101 -21.41 31.36 9.94
CA HIS A 101 -22.73 31.29 10.58
C HIS A 101 -23.78 30.51 9.78
N ALA A 102 -23.44 30.08 8.56
CA ALA A 102 -24.34 29.27 7.76
C ALA A 102 -24.57 27.90 8.44
N LYS A 103 -25.86 27.51 8.59
CA LYS A 103 -26.21 26.12 8.92
C LYS A 103 -26.01 25.28 7.67
N ILE A 104 -24.89 24.58 7.59
CA ILE A 104 -24.48 23.86 6.38
C ILE A 104 -25.05 22.44 6.39
N ASP A 105 -25.70 22.06 5.30
CA ASP A 105 -26.01 20.67 4.99
C ASP A 105 -24.78 20.04 4.30
N PRO A 106 -24.16 18.97 4.84
CA PRO A 106 -23.01 18.31 4.23
C PRO A 106 -23.37 17.46 2.99
N VAL A 107 -24.64 17.12 2.79
CA VAL A 107 -25.11 16.19 1.74
C VAL A 107 -24.69 16.61 0.32
N PRO A 108 -24.82 17.89 -0.11
CA PRO A 108 -24.42 18.29 -1.46
C PRO A 108 -22.92 18.11 -1.74
N LEU A 109 -22.08 18.22 -0.70
CA LEU A 109 -20.64 18.06 -0.83
C LEU A 109 -20.25 16.57 -0.84
N GLU A 110 -20.92 15.74 -0.05
CA GLU A 110 -20.76 14.28 -0.09
C GLU A 110 -21.16 13.70 -1.45
N ASP A 111 -22.27 14.17 -2.03
CA ASP A 111 -22.70 13.77 -3.37
C ASP A 111 -21.67 14.17 -4.44
N ALA A 112 -21.07 15.35 -4.31
CA ALA A 112 -20.00 15.80 -5.20
C ALA A 112 -18.74 14.92 -5.09
N VAL A 113 -18.36 14.51 -3.87
CA VAL A 113 -17.25 13.58 -3.60
C VAL A 113 -17.52 12.22 -4.23
N LEU A 114 -18.73 11.67 -4.03
CA LEU A 114 -19.12 10.39 -4.63
C LEU A 114 -19.16 10.45 -6.16
N ALA A 115 -19.65 11.55 -6.74
CA ALA A 115 -19.66 11.76 -8.19
C ALA A 115 -18.24 11.87 -8.78
N ALA A 116 -17.32 12.58 -8.11
CA ALA A 116 -15.91 12.65 -8.50
C ALA A 116 -15.24 11.27 -8.44
N ALA A 117 -15.48 10.52 -7.37
CA ALA A 117 -14.96 9.15 -7.20
C ALA A 117 -15.48 8.18 -8.29
N ARG A 118 -16.73 8.34 -8.75
CA ARG A 118 -17.30 7.55 -9.87
C ARG A 118 -16.64 7.89 -11.20
N ARG A 119 -16.31 9.16 -11.46
CA ARG A 119 -15.67 9.59 -12.72
C ARG A 119 -14.26 9.03 -12.88
N GLY A 120 -13.50 8.97 -11.79
CA GLY A 120 -12.15 8.39 -11.79
C GLY A 120 -12.07 6.86 -11.97
N ARG A 121 -13.20 6.19 -12.24
CA ARG A 121 -13.34 4.76 -12.59
C ARG A 121 -13.23 4.51 -14.10
N LYS A 122 -13.48 5.51 -14.94
CA LYS A 122 -13.17 5.46 -16.38
C LYS A 122 -11.67 5.64 -16.57
#